data_AF-F6VVR7-F1
#
_entry.id   AF-F6VVR7-F1
#
_cell.length_a   1.000
_cell.length_b   1.000
_cell.length_c   1.000
_cell.angle_alpha   90.00
_cell.angle_beta   90.00
_cell.angle_gamma   90.00
#
_symmetry.space_group_name_H-M   'P 1'
#
loop_
_entity.id
_entity.type
_entity.pdbx_description
1 polymer ?
#
loop_
_entity_poly.entity_id
_entity_poly.type
_entity_poly.pdbx_seq_one_letter_code
_entity_poly.pdbx_strand_id
1 'polypeptide(L)'
;MASSAASSVRAPRPKKEPQPLVIPKNAAEEQRLKLERLMKNPDKTVPIPEKINEWAPRPPPEFVRDVMGSSAGAGSGEFHVYRHLRRREYQRQDFMDAMAEKQKMDAEFQERLQRNKVTAEEQTAKRRKKRQKLKEKKLLAKKAKQEQQKPKEGFSSFIQGSASCLDGLGNIFLLDQRLWLILCSII
;
A
#
# COMPACT_ATOMS: atom_id res chain seq x y z
N MET A 1 55.81 24.69 4.16
CA MET A 1 55.35 25.25 2.87
C MET A 1 53.84 25.03 2.79
N ALA A 2 53.05 25.99 3.26
CA ALA A 2 51.58 25.90 3.26
C ALA A 2 51.06 26.44 1.93
N SER A 3 50.54 25.57 1.07
CA SER A 3 49.95 25.96 -0.21
C SER A 3 48.59 26.60 0.01
N SER A 4 48.51 27.91 -0.26
CA SER A 4 47.29 28.72 -0.30
C SER A 4 46.36 28.23 -1.42
N ALA A 5 45.24 27.63 -1.05
CA ALA A 5 44.18 27.26 -2.00
C ALA A 5 43.45 28.52 -2.50
N ALA A 6 43.55 28.78 -3.81
CA ALA A 6 42.86 29.87 -4.49
C ALA A 6 41.33 29.71 -4.35
N SER A 7 40.66 30.77 -3.88
CA SER A 7 39.21 30.87 -3.80
C SER A 7 38.63 30.98 -5.22
N SER A 8 38.03 29.90 -5.72
CA SER A 8 37.27 29.94 -6.97
C SER A 8 36.03 30.82 -6.79
N VAL A 9 36.04 32.01 -7.40
CA VAL A 9 34.91 32.94 -7.43
C VAL A 9 33.77 32.26 -8.19
N ARG A 10 32.74 31.82 -7.45
CA ARG A 10 31.56 31.17 -8.01
C ARG A 10 30.85 32.13 -8.97
N ALA A 11 30.69 31.73 -10.23
CA ALA A 11 30.01 32.51 -11.25
C ALA A 11 28.62 33.00 -10.77
N PRO A 12 28.20 34.23 -11.12
CA PRO A 12 26.92 34.77 -10.70
C PRO A 12 25.78 33.92 -11.25
N ARG A 13 24.88 33.47 -10.36
CA ARG A 13 23.70 32.70 -10.73
C ARG A 13 22.80 33.56 -11.64
N PRO A 14 22.26 33.00 -12.75
CA PRO A 14 21.35 33.73 -13.61
C PRO A 14 20.15 34.22 -12.77
N LYS A 15 19.86 35.52 -12.85
CA LYS A 15 18.77 36.15 -12.11
C LYS A 15 17.45 35.57 -12.61
N LYS A 16 16.69 34.96 -11.71
CA LYS A 16 15.37 34.40 -12.02
C LYS A 16 14.39 35.55 -12.19
N GLU A 17 13.77 35.65 -13.36
CA GLU A 17 12.75 36.67 -13.65
C GLU A 17 11.61 36.60 -12.61
N PRO A 18 11.13 37.74 -12.10
CA PRO A 18 10.06 37.78 -11.11
C PRO A 18 8.77 37.26 -11.75
N GLN A 19 8.34 36.08 -11.33
CA GLN A 19 7.08 35.48 -11.78
C GLN A 19 5.94 36.13 -10.99
N PRO A 20 4.83 36.53 -11.65
CA PRO A 20 3.67 37.08 -10.94
C PRO A 20 3.12 36.02 -9.97
N LEU A 21 2.91 36.42 -8.72
CA LEU A 21 2.28 35.59 -7.69
C LEU A 21 0.78 35.49 -8.00
N VAL A 22 0.41 34.51 -8.82
CA VAL A 22 -0.99 34.16 -9.08
C VAL A 22 -1.47 33.29 -7.93
N ILE A 23 -2.38 33.83 -7.11
CA ILE A 23 -3.05 33.07 -6.06
C ILE A 23 -4.09 32.18 -6.75
N PRO A 24 -3.97 30.84 -6.64
CA PRO A 24 -4.91 29.92 -7.25
C PRO A 24 -6.27 30.03 -6.57
N LYS A 25 -7.34 30.10 -7.36
CA LYS A 25 -8.74 30.12 -6.87
C LYS A 25 -9.36 28.71 -6.86
N ASN A 26 -8.79 27.78 -7.63
CA ASN A 26 -9.29 26.42 -7.81
C ASN A 26 -8.13 25.39 -7.75
N ALA A 27 -8.41 24.14 -7.35
CA ALA A 27 -7.44 23.05 -7.31
C ALA A 27 -6.82 22.77 -8.70
N ALA A 28 -7.59 22.96 -9.77
CA ALA A 28 -7.10 22.85 -11.15
C ALA A 28 -6.04 23.92 -11.48
N GLU A 29 -6.19 25.14 -10.95
CA GLU A 29 -5.22 26.22 -11.16
C GLU A 29 -3.92 25.95 -10.39
N GLU A 30 -3.98 25.35 -9.20
CA GLU A 30 -2.77 24.92 -8.47
C GLU A 30 -1.96 23.89 -9.25
N GLN A 31 -2.64 22.90 -9.84
CA GLN A 31 -2.00 21.88 -10.65
C GLN A 31 -1.41 22.49 -11.92
N ARG A 32 -2.15 23.39 -12.58
CA ARG A 32 -1.67 24.14 -13.75
C ARG A 32 -0.39 24.92 -13.42
N LEU A 33 -0.36 25.67 -12.33
CA LEU A 33 0.83 26.44 -11.92
C LEU A 33 2.02 25.53 -11.59
N LYS A 34 1.79 24.39 -10.93
CA LYS A 34 2.83 23.37 -10.66
C LYS A 34 3.37 22.76 -11.97
N LEU A 35 2.49 22.47 -12.92
CA LEU A 35 2.82 21.93 -14.23
C LEU A 35 3.60 22.94 -15.07
N GLU A 36 3.16 24.19 -15.16
CA GLU A 36 3.87 25.28 -15.83
C GLU A 36 5.27 25.48 -15.22
N ARG A 37 5.40 25.40 -13.89
CA ARG A 37 6.71 25.47 -13.21
C ARG A 37 7.62 24.31 -13.60
N LEU A 38 7.07 23.13 -13.82
CA LEU A 38 7.82 21.94 -14.18
C LEU A 38 8.23 21.95 -15.66
N MET A 39 7.31 22.33 -16.57
CA MET A 39 7.58 22.45 -18.00
C MET A 39 8.58 23.55 -18.37
N LYS A 40 8.81 24.54 -17.48
CA LYS A 40 9.88 25.53 -17.66
C LYS A 40 11.27 24.91 -17.77
N ASN A 41 11.49 23.70 -17.22
CA ASN A 41 12.77 23.00 -17.31
C ASN A 41 12.51 21.50 -17.56
N PRO A 42 12.28 21.09 -18.83
CA PRO A 42 11.93 19.70 -19.13
C PRO A 42 13.09 18.72 -18.90
N ASP A 43 14.34 19.18 -18.97
CA ASP A 43 15.53 18.34 -18.80
C ASP A 43 15.82 18.00 -17.32
N LYS A 44 15.19 18.71 -16.37
CA LYS A 44 15.43 18.50 -14.94
C LYS A 44 14.55 17.36 -14.43
N THR A 45 15.17 16.30 -13.92
CA THR A 45 14.45 15.20 -13.28
C THR A 45 13.65 15.68 -12.06
N VAL A 46 12.43 15.18 -11.94
CA VAL A 46 11.53 15.51 -10.82
C VAL A 46 11.96 14.71 -9.58
N PRO A 47 12.26 15.37 -8.44
CA PRO A 47 12.48 14.64 -7.20
C PRO A 47 11.13 14.12 -6.70
N ILE A 48 10.86 12.84 -6.94
CA ILE A 48 9.77 12.11 -6.29
C ILE A 48 10.22 11.84 -4.86
N PRO A 49 9.49 12.29 -3.83
CA PRO A 49 9.83 11.96 -2.46
C PRO A 49 9.83 10.45 -2.28
N GLU A 50 10.98 9.90 -1.91
CA GLU A 50 11.07 8.53 -1.44
C GLU A 50 10.34 8.38 -0.10
N LYS A 51 10.14 7.13 0.35
CA LYS A 51 9.51 6.85 1.65
C LYS A 51 10.13 7.74 2.74
N ILE A 52 9.28 8.47 3.46
CA ILE A 52 9.73 9.31 4.57
C ILE A 52 10.32 8.37 5.62
N ASN A 53 11.60 8.56 5.95
CA ASN A 53 12.22 7.79 7.02
C ASN A 53 11.57 8.19 8.34
N GLU A 54 11.13 7.19 9.12
CA GLU A 54 10.62 7.44 10.47
C GLU A 54 11.77 8.01 11.31
N TRP A 55 11.46 8.99 12.15
CA TRP A 55 12.49 9.57 13.02
C TRP A 55 13.03 8.49 13.94
N ALA A 56 14.34 8.24 13.86
CA ALA A 56 15.02 7.26 14.69
C ALA A 56 15.96 7.96 15.68
N PRO A 57 16.07 7.47 16.93
CA PRO A 57 17.03 7.99 17.88
C PRO A 57 18.44 7.83 17.30
N ARG A 58 19.26 8.89 17.43
CA ARG A 58 20.63 8.86 16.94
C ARG A 58 21.42 7.82 17.73
N PRO A 59 22.25 7.00 17.08
CA PRO A 59 23.10 6.07 17.79
C PRO A 59 24.03 6.85 18.73
N PRO A 60 24.25 6.35 19.96
CA PRO A 60 25.17 7.00 20.88
C PRO A 60 26.59 7.03 20.27
N PRO A 61 27.37 8.11 20.49
CA PRO A 61 28.76 8.14 20.05
C PRO A 61 29.54 7.05 20.78
N GLU A 62 30.43 6.38 20.07
CA GLU A 62 31.11 5.19 20.57
C GLU A 62 32.26 5.55 21.54
N PHE A 63 33.05 6.59 21.26
CA PHE A 63 33.98 7.17 22.22
C PHE A 63 33.60 8.58 22.64
N VAL A 64 33.46 8.81 23.95
CA VAL A 64 33.41 10.15 24.55
C VAL A 64 34.84 10.51 24.94
N ARG A 65 35.40 11.55 24.30
CA ARG A 65 36.80 11.97 24.50
C ARG A 65 36.97 12.93 25.67
N ASP A 66 35.88 13.61 26.04
CA ASP A 66 35.91 14.75 26.97
C ASP A 66 35.56 14.30 28.40
N VAL A 67 35.80 13.03 28.74
CA VAL A 67 35.49 12.48 30.07
C VAL A 67 36.53 13.00 31.07
N MET A 68 36.07 13.82 32.01
CA MET A 68 36.89 14.26 33.14
C MET A 68 36.99 13.14 34.20
N GLY A 69 38.07 13.13 34.99
CA GLY A 69 38.35 12.06 35.95
C GLY A 69 37.23 11.82 36.98
N SER A 70 37.08 10.57 37.44
CA SER A 70 35.95 10.15 38.28
C SER A 70 35.85 10.85 39.65
N SER A 71 36.96 11.37 40.16
CA SER A 71 37.02 12.14 41.42
C SER A 71 37.02 13.65 41.22
N ALA A 72 36.92 14.14 39.97
CA ALA A 72 36.85 15.56 39.70
C ALA A 72 35.49 16.14 40.14
N GLY A 73 35.49 17.38 40.62
CA GLY A 73 34.27 18.08 41.03
C GLY A 73 33.34 18.44 39.86
N ALA A 74 32.13 18.91 40.18
CA ALA A 74 31.17 19.35 39.17
C ALA A 74 31.66 20.62 38.44
N GLY A 75 31.94 20.50 37.14
CA GLY A 75 32.27 21.63 36.29
C GLY A 75 31.04 22.46 35.90
N SER A 76 31.25 23.69 35.43
CA SER A 76 30.17 24.60 34.99
C SER A 76 29.37 24.07 33.79
N GLY A 77 29.97 23.21 32.96
CA GLY A 77 29.32 22.59 31.80
C GLY A 77 28.53 21.33 32.09
N GLU A 78 28.71 20.70 33.26
CA GLU A 78 28.15 19.37 33.58
C GLU A 78 26.60 19.40 33.57
N PHE A 79 26.00 20.49 34.04
CA PHE A 79 24.55 20.67 34.00
C PHE A 79 23.98 20.61 32.58
N HIS A 80 24.66 21.21 31.60
CA HIS A 80 24.21 21.18 30.21
C HIS A 80 24.44 19.82 29.56
N VAL A 81 25.51 19.12 29.92
CA VAL A 81 25.75 17.73 29.50
C VAL A 81 24.60 16.85 29.96
N TYR A 82 24.23 16.89 31.25
CA TYR A 82 23.08 16.15 31.78
C TYR A 82 21.77 16.54 31.07
N ARG A 83 21.51 17.84 30.85
CA ARG A 83 20.31 18.31 30.16
C ARG A 83 20.18 17.73 28.75
N HIS A 84 21.27 17.66 27.98
CA HIS A 84 21.28 17.08 26.64
C HIS A 84 21.16 15.56 26.67
N LEU A 85 21.85 14.90 27.61
CA LEU A 85 21.77 13.44 27.79
C LEU A 85 20.35 13.00 28.17
N ARG A 86 19.73 13.66 29.15
CA ARG A 86 18.38 13.36 29.62
C ARG A 86 17.34 13.51 28.50
N ARG A 87 17.43 14.59 27.71
CA ARG A 87 16.54 14.79 26.56
C ARG A 87 16.72 13.69 25.51
N ARG A 88 17.97 13.33 25.20
CA ARG A 88 18.26 12.25 24.25
C ARG A 88 17.71 10.91 24.74
N GLU A 89 17.83 10.64 26.03
CA GLU A 89 17.36 9.40 26.63
C GLU A 89 15.83 9.31 26.68
N TYR A 90 15.14 10.39 27.05
CA TYR A 90 13.68 10.42 27.01
C TYR A 90 13.15 10.25 25.60
N GLN A 91 13.72 10.96 24.61
CA GLN A 91 13.36 10.77 23.22
C GLN A 91 13.59 9.32 22.73
N ARG A 92 14.65 8.66 23.21
CA ARG A 92 14.93 7.25 22.90
C ARG A 92 13.87 6.34 23.55
N GLN A 93 13.54 6.56 24.82
CA GLN A 93 12.55 5.77 25.55
C GLN A 93 11.15 5.92 24.94
N ASP A 94 10.71 7.17 24.71
CA ASP A 94 9.42 7.47 24.08
C ASP A 94 9.29 6.81 22.70
N PHE A 95 10.38 6.80 21.91
CA PHE A 95 10.41 6.12 20.62
C PHE A 95 10.27 4.60 20.75
N MET A 96 10.98 3.98 21.70
CA MET A 96 10.87 2.53 21.93
C MET A 96 9.46 2.14 22.37
N ASP A 97 8.85 2.91 23.25
CA ASP A 97 7.50 2.66 23.76
C ASP A 97 6.47 2.85 22.65
N ALA A 98 6.55 3.94 21.88
CA ALA A 98 5.66 4.19 20.74
C ALA A 98 5.78 3.12 19.64
N MET A 99 7.00 2.66 19.35
CA MET A 99 7.21 1.58 18.37
C MET A 99 6.66 0.24 18.87
N ALA A 100 6.83 -0.08 20.15
CA ALA A 100 6.29 -1.29 20.74
C ALA A 100 4.75 -1.28 20.73
N GLU A 101 4.13 -0.14 21.04
CA GLU A 101 2.67 0.04 20.95
C GLU A 101 2.17 -0.12 19.52
N LYS A 102 2.78 0.56 18.55
CA LYS A 102 2.43 0.44 17.12
C LYS A 102 2.50 -1.02 16.64
N GLN A 103 3.58 -1.72 16.97
CA GLN A 103 3.76 -3.13 16.59
C GLN A 103 2.69 -4.04 17.20
N LYS A 104 2.32 -3.83 18.47
CA LYS A 104 1.24 -4.59 19.11
C LYS A 104 -0.09 -4.37 18.40
N MET A 105 -0.45 -3.11 18.15
CA MET A 105 -1.70 -2.75 17.46
C MET A 105 -1.75 -3.31 16.03
N ASP A 106 -0.65 -3.25 15.29
CA ASP A 106 -0.55 -3.79 13.94
C ASP A 106 -0.68 -5.33 13.94
N ALA A 107 -0.06 -6.02 14.90
CA ALA A 107 -0.18 -7.47 15.05
C ALA A 107 -1.62 -7.88 15.37
N GLU A 108 -2.26 -7.23 16.34
CA GLU A 108 -3.66 -7.47 16.69
C GLU A 108 -4.61 -7.22 15.52
N PHE A 109 -4.37 -6.16 14.74
CA PHE A 109 -5.14 -5.84 13.55
C PHE A 109 -4.99 -6.93 12.47
N GLN A 110 -3.76 -7.38 12.21
CA GLN A 110 -3.50 -8.44 11.24
C GLN A 110 -4.16 -9.77 11.66
N GLU A 111 -4.05 -10.15 12.93
CA GLU A 111 -4.73 -11.32 13.47
C GLU A 111 -6.24 -11.22 13.29
N ARG A 112 -6.83 -10.06 13.59
CA ARG A 112 -8.27 -9.83 13.41
C ARG A 112 -8.69 -9.97 11.95
N LEU A 113 -7.91 -9.43 11.02
CA LEU A 113 -8.17 -9.60 9.58
C LEU A 113 -8.08 -11.07 9.15
N GLN A 114 -7.08 -11.82 9.62
CA GLN A 114 -6.93 -13.24 9.30
C GLN A 114 -8.10 -14.06 9.85
N ARG A 115 -8.50 -13.84 11.10
CA ARG A 115 -9.68 -14.50 11.71
C ARG A 115 -10.94 -14.23 10.90
N ASN A 116 -11.15 -12.99 10.47
CA ASN A 116 -12.30 -12.63 9.64
C ASN A 116 -12.28 -13.31 8.25
N LYS A 117 -11.10 -13.44 7.63
CA LYS A 117 -10.95 -14.17 6.36
C LYS A 117 -11.27 -15.65 6.52
N VAL A 118 -10.68 -16.30 7.52
CA VAL A 118 -10.90 -17.74 7.80
C VAL A 118 -12.37 -18.01 8.09
N THR A 119 -13.01 -17.23 8.97
CA THR A 119 -14.44 -17.40 9.26
C THR A 119 -15.31 -17.20 8.02
N ALA A 120 -15.02 -16.21 7.17
CA ALA A 120 -15.76 -16.01 5.91
C ALA A 120 -15.56 -17.18 4.93
N GLU A 121 -14.35 -17.73 4.85
CA GLU A 121 -14.01 -18.89 4.02
C GLU A 121 -14.70 -20.16 4.52
N GLU A 122 -14.72 -20.42 5.83
CA GLU A 122 -15.42 -21.56 6.43
C GLU A 122 -16.92 -21.53 6.13
N GLN A 123 -17.56 -20.36 6.30
CA GLN A 123 -18.97 -20.20 5.97
C GLN A 123 -19.23 -20.40 4.47
N THR A 124 -18.36 -19.86 3.62
CA THR A 124 -18.45 -20.01 2.17
C THR A 124 -18.22 -21.45 1.73
N ALA A 125 -17.26 -22.16 2.31
CA ALA A 125 -16.97 -23.56 2.05
C ALA A 125 -18.13 -24.47 2.50
N LYS A 126 -18.71 -24.21 3.68
CA LYS A 126 -19.91 -24.93 4.17
C LYS A 126 -21.08 -24.77 3.19
N ARG A 127 -21.35 -23.53 2.74
CA ARG A 127 -22.40 -23.23 1.75
C ARG A 127 -22.08 -23.85 0.38
N ARG A 128 -20.81 -23.83 -0.06
CA ARG A 128 -20.35 -24.43 -1.33
C ARG A 128 -20.51 -25.95 -1.31
N LYS A 129 -20.10 -26.63 -0.25
CA LYS A 129 -20.28 -28.09 -0.05
C LYS A 129 -21.76 -28.49 -0.10
N LYS A 130 -22.65 -27.71 0.55
CA LYS A 130 -24.11 -27.94 0.47
C LYS A 130 -24.64 -27.83 -0.96
N ARG A 131 -24.21 -26.81 -1.73
CA ARG A 131 -24.60 -26.64 -3.13
C ARG A 131 -24.06 -27.74 -4.05
N GLN A 132 -22.82 -28.19 -3.83
CA GLN A 132 -22.23 -29.30 -4.60
C GLN A 132 -23.00 -30.60 -4.40
N LYS A 133 -23.28 -30.99 -3.14
CA LYS A 133 -24.11 -32.16 -2.83
C LYS A 133 -25.51 -32.08 -3.48
N LEU A 134 -26.12 -30.90 -3.50
CA LEU A 134 -27.42 -30.70 -4.16
C LEU A 134 -27.31 -30.84 -5.69
N LYS A 135 -26.24 -30.31 -6.31
CA LYS A 135 -25.97 -30.45 -7.75
C LYS A 135 -25.75 -31.91 -8.13
N GLU A 136 -24.93 -32.63 -7.37
CA GLU A 136 -24.66 -34.07 -7.58
C GLU A 136 -25.95 -34.89 -7.53
N LYS A 137 -26.79 -34.69 -6.49
CA LYS A 137 -28.10 -35.36 -6.39
C LYS A 137 -29.02 -35.06 -7.59
N LYS A 138 -29.06 -33.80 -8.06
CA LYS A 138 -29.86 -33.40 -9.24
C LYS A 138 -29.32 -34.05 -10.52
N LEU A 139 -28.01 -34.14 -10.69
CA LEU A 139 -27.39 -34.79 -11.85
C LEU A 139 -27.67 -36.29 -11.87
N LEU A 140 -27.54 -36.97 -10.72
CA LEU A 140 -27.88 -38.39 -10.58
C LEU A 140 -29.36 -38.66 -10.90
N ALA A 141 -30.28 -37.84 -10.37
CA ALA A 141 -31.71 -37.98 -10.67
C ALA A 141 -32.02 -37.76 -12.17
N LYS A 142 -31.32 -36.84 -12.85
CA LYS A 142 -31.46 -36.65 -14.30
C LYS A 142 -30.93 -37.85 -15.09
N LYS A 143 -29.78 -38.41 -14.71
CA LYS A 143 -29.22 -39.62 -15.35
C LYS A 143 -30.16 -40.82 -15.21
N ALA A 144 -30.69 -41.07 -14.01
CA ALA A 144 -31.66 -42.14 -13.78
C ALA A 144 -32.95 -41.98 -14.62
N LYS A 145 -33.44 -40.74 -14.81
CA LYS A 145 -34.58 -40.47 -15.69
C LYS A 145 -34.25 -40.68 -17.18
N GLN A 146 -33.04 -40.34 -17.62
CA GLN A 146 -32.59 -40.58 -19.00
C GLN A 146 -32.41 -42.07 -19.31
N GLU A 147 -31.95 -42.88 -18.34
CA GLU A 147 -31.84 -44.33 -18.50
C GLU A 147 -33.23 -45.01 -18.59
N GLN A 148 -34.23 -44.51 -17.87
CA GLN A 148 -35.61 -45.01 -17.97
C GLN A 148 -36.34 -44.58 -19.27
N GLN A 149 -35.84 -43.56 -19.98
CA GLN A 149 -36.39 -43.11 -21.27
C GLN A 149 -35.66 -43.69 -22.49
N LYS A 150 -34.76 -44.67 -22.33
CA LYS A 150 -34.20 -45.44 -23.45
C LYS A 150 -34.98 -46.76 -23.66
N PRO A 151 -35.94 -46.82 -24.60
CA PRO A 151 -36.33 -48.09 -25.23
C PRO A 151 -35.31 -48.48 -26.33
N LYS A 152 -35.00 -49.78 -26.43
CA LYS A 152 -34.36 -50.45 -27.59
C LYS A 152 -35.34 -50.38 -28.78
N GLU A 153 -35.02 -50.23 -30.07
CA GLU A 153 -33.81 -50.11 -30.90
C GLU A 153 -34.23 -49.50 -32.26
N GLY A 154 -33.28 -48.95 -33.03
CA GLY A 154 -33.48 -48.60 -34.45
C GLY A 154 -32.24 -47.96 -35.08
N PHE A 155 -31.45 -48.74 -35.81
CA PHE A 155 -30.32 -48.31 -36.64
C PHE A 155 -30.82 -47.72 -37.97
N SER A 156 -30.38 -46.50 -38.32
CA SER A 156 -30.28 -46.03 -39.70
C SER A 156 -29.15 -45.00 -39.78
N SER A 157 -28.20 -45.26 -40.67
CA SER A 157 -27.07 -44.42 -41.02
C SER A 157 -27.49 -43.11 -41.71
N PHE A 158 -26.80 -42.00 -41.42
CA PHE A 158 -26.49 -40.98 -42.41
C PHE A 158 -25.28 -40.13 -41.97
N ILE A 159 -24.40 -39.85 -42.92
CA ILE A 159 -23.06 -39.26 -42.75
C ILE A 159 -23.10 -37.72 -42.84
N GLN A 160 -22.08 -37.09 -42.23
CA GLN A 160 -21.51 -35.74 -42.46
C GLN A 160 -22.13 -34.50 -41.79
N GLY A 161 -21.44 -34.05 -40.72
CA GLY A 161 -20.77 -32.74 -40.60
C GLY A 161 -21.52 -31.45 -40.95
N SER A 162 -21.75 -30.60 -39.95
CA SER A 162 -21.11 -29.27 -39.82
C SER A 162 -21.71 -28.46 -38.66
N ALA A 163 -20.90 -27.53 -38.15
CA ALA A 163 -21.07 -26.77 -36.93
C ALA A 163 -22.35 -25.93 -36.82
N SER A 164 -22.94 -25.90 -35.62
CA SER A 164 -23.76 -24.77 -35.17
C SER A 164 -23.59 -24.57 -33.66
N CYS A 165 -22.56 -23.81 -33.30
CA CYS A 165 -22.46 -23.15 -32.00
C CYS A 165 -22.85 -21.71 -32.25
N LEU A 166 -23.97 -21.25 -31.70
CA LEU A 166 -24.25 -19.89 -31.28
C LEU A 166 -25.72 -19.87 -30.85
N ASP A 167 -25.95 -19.87 -29.54
CA ASP A 167 -27.05 -19.13 -28.88
C ASP A 167 -26.97 -19.38 -27.37
N GLY A 168 -26.70 -18.33 -26.62
CA GLY A 168 -26.64 -18.41 -25.15
C GLY A 168 -25.76 -17.41 -24.42
N LEU A 169 -25.34 -16.31 -25.06
CA LEU A 169 -24.82 -15.13 -24.34
C LEU A 169 -25.98 -14.25 -23.93
N GLY A 170 -26.67 -14.63 -22.86
CA GLY A 170 -27.82 -13.88 -22.37
C GLY A 170 -28.10 -14.11 -20.91
N ASN A 171 -27.09 -13.97 -20.04
CA ASN A 171 -27.30 -13.75 -18.60
C ASN A 171 -26.03 -13.36 -17.80
N ILE A 172 -25.06 -12.68 -18.42
CA ILE A 172 -23.90 -12.10 -17.71
C ILE A 172 -24.18 -10.65 -17.25
N PHE A 173 -25.16 -9.97 -17.84
CA PHE A 173 -25.43 -8.55 -17.53
C PHE A 173 -26.21 -8.29 -16.22
N LEU A 174 -26.88 -9.29 -15.65
CA LEU A 174 -27.75 -9.08 -14.48
C LEU A 174 -27.04 -9.22 -13.12
N LEU A 175 -25.81 -9.74 -13.09
CA LEU A 175 -25.00 -9.81 -11.87
C LEU A 175 -24.13 -8.57 -11.64
N ASP A 176 -23.90 -7.76 -12.68
CA ASP A 176 -22.98 -6.62 -12.62
C ASP A 176 -23.65 -5.35 -12.06
N GLN A 177 -24.95 -5.13 -12.33
CA GLN A 177 -25.67 -3.98 -11.74
C GLN A 177 -25.80 -4.05 -10.22
N ARG A 178 -25.91 -5.27 -9.66
CA ARG A 178 -26.04 -5.45 -8.20
C ARG A 178 -24.72 -5.21 -7.46
N LEU A 179 -23.58 -5.52 -8.07
CA LEU A 179 -22.28 -5.17 -7.48
C LEU A 179 -21.98 -3.68 -7.63
N TRP A 180 -22.39 -3.05 -8.74
CA TRP A 180 -22.20 -1.61 -8.95
C TRP A 180 -22.99 -0.75 -7.96
N LEU A 181 -24.25 -1.12 -7.65
CA LEU A 181 -25.05 -0.43 -6.63
C LEU A 181 -24.49 -0.60 -5.20
N ILE A 182 -23.79 -1.70 -4.91
CA ILE A 182 -23.15 -1.90 -3.60
C ILE A 182 -21.85 -1.10 -3.51
N LEU A 183 -21.07 -0.98 -4.60
CA LEU A 183 -19.87 -0.16 -4.62
C LEU A 183 -20.17 1.34 -4.55
N CYS A 184 -21.27 1.80 -5.12
CA CYS A 184 -21.64 3.23 -5.14
C CYS A 184 -22.23 3.74 -3.81
N SER A 185 -22.52 2.85 -2.85
CA SER A 185 -23.08 3.20 -1.54
C SER A 185 -22.04 3.22 -0.40
N ILE A 186 -20.76 2.97 -0.72
CA ILE A 186 -19.63 2.92 0.24
C ILE A 186 -18.66 4.12 0.03
N ILE A 187 -18.90 4.97 -0.97
CA ILE A 187 -18.30 6.30 -1.14
C ILE A 187 -19.32 7.32 -0.64
#